data_AF-A0A095Z5F3-F1
#
_entry.id   AF-A0A095Z5F3-F1
#
_cell.length_a   1.000
_cell.length_b   1.000
_cell.length_c   1.000
_cell.angle_alpha   90.00
_cell.angle_beta   90.00
_cell.angle_gamma   90.00
#
_symmetry.space_group_name_H-M   'P 1'
#
loop_
_entity.id
_entity.type
_entity.pdbx_description
1 polymer ?
#
loop_
_entity_poly.entity_id
_entity_poly.type
_entity_poly.pdbx_seq_one_letter_code
_entity_poly.pdbx_strand_id
1 'polypeptide(L)'
;MLDTSTWPIVELDVLKDIRLDPKNVRLEIADAKVEADIIEDLFVNEDALGLVEGICKIGYLTHETPVVLDRQGKYVMVEGNRRLAALKSIQNPMLVPDYQARISALAKQLPDRSSLAKIRVMIAPSQDEADQLIAAI
;
A
#
# COMPACT_ATOMS: atom_id res chain seq x y z
N MET A 1 -24.99 -2.21 -11.05
CA MET A 1 -24.58 -2.72 -9.74
C MET A 1 -23.12 -3.08 -9.88
N LEU A 2 -22.26 -2.54 -9.02
CA LEU A 2 -20.85 -2.90 -9.02
C LEU A 2 -20.71 -4.38 -8.59
N ASP A 3 -20.00 -5.18 -9.37
CA ASP A 3 -19.74 -6.60 -9.07
C ASP A 3 -18.23 -6.87 -9.16
N THR A 4 -17.59 -6.84 -8.00
CA THR A 4 -16.14 -7.05 -7.87
C THR A 4 -15.74 -8.52 -7.95
N SER A 5 -16.69 -9.46 -7.97
CA SER A 5 -16.39 -10.90 -8.01
C SER A 5 -15.71 -11.35 -9.31
N THR A 6 -15.86 -10.54 -10.37
CA THR A 6 -15.27 -10.78 -11.70
C THR A 6 -13.90 -10.14 -11.88
N TRP A 7 -13.47 -9.29 -10.93
CA TRP A 7 -12.21 -8.57 -11.06
C TRP A 7 -11.03 -9.50 -10.83
N PRO A 8 -10.01 -9.49 -11.71
CA PRO A 8 -8.85 -10.36 -11.56
C PRO A 8 -8.12 -10.12 -10.24
N ILE A 9 -7.74 -11.20 -9.55
CA ILE A 9 -6.86 -11.13 -8.38
C ILE A 9 -5.49 -11.65 -8.78
N VAL A 10 -4.47 -10.83 -8.58
CA VAL A 10 -3.07 -11.15 -8.88
C VAL A 10 -2.20 -10.98 -7.63
N GLU A 11 -1.06 -11.67 -7.61
CA GLU A 11 -0.05 -11.48 -6.58
C GLU A 11 1.10 -10.63 -7.14
N LEU A 12 1.42 -9.53 -6.48
CA LEU A 12 2.41 -8.54 -6.93
C LEU A 12 3.45 -8.24 -5.86
N ASP A 13 4.68 -7.95 -6.28
CA ASP A 13 5.77 -7.51 -5.39
C ASP A 13 5.50 -6.09 -4.87
N VAL A 14 5.50 -5.96 -3.55
CA VAL A 14 5.19 -4.71 -2.82
C VAL A 14 6.13 -3.57 -3.19
N LEU A 15 7.41 -3.86 -3.42
CA LEU A 15 8.41 -2.84 -3.72
C LEU A 15 8.51 -2.54 -5.22
N LYS A 16 8.34 -3.55 -6.07
CA LYS A 16 8.66 -3.45 -7.50
C LYS A 16 7.45 -3.21 -8.39
N ASP A 17 6.34 -3.88 -8.11
CA ASP A 17 5.23 -3.99 -9.05
C ASP A 17 4.11 -2.98 -8.77
N ILE A 18 3.95 -2.56 -7.51
CA ILE A 18 2.86 -1.68 -7.07
C ILE A 18 3.39 -0.29 -6.71
N ARG A 19 2.73 0.77 -7.20
CA ARG A 19 2.98 2.17 -6.86
C ARG A 19 1.85 2.74 -6.03
N LEU A 20 2.17 3.66 -5.12
CA LEU A 20 1.17 4.45 -4.40
C LEU A 20 0.47 5.43 -5.36
N ASP A 21 -0.85 5.61 -5.23
CA ASP A 21 -1.55 6.65 -5.97
C ASP A 21 -1.33 8.02 -5.30
N PRO A 22 -0.77 9.01 -6.00
CA PRO A 22 -0.58 10.37 -5.47
C PRO A 22 -1.89 11.13 -5.23
N LYS A 23 -3.03 10.70 -5.80
CA LYS A 23 -4.30 11.47 -5.75
C LYS A 23 -4.79 11.78 -4.33
N ASN A 24 -4.40 10.99 -3.34
CA ASN A 24 -4.83 11.16 -1.94
C ASN A 24 -3.76 11.77 -1.04
N VAL A 25 -2.70 12.34 -1.62
CA VAL A 25 -1.57 12.90 -0.89
C VAL A 25 -1.39 14.35 -1.32
N ARG A 26 -1.28 15.25 -0.35
CA ARG A 26 -1.14 16.69 -0.59
C ARG A 26 0.30 17.03 -1.00
N LEU A 27 0.74 16.57 -2.17
CA LEU A 27 2.09 16.84 -2.69
C LEU A 27 2.04 17.65 -3.99
N GLU A 28 2.83 18.71 -4.07
CA GLU A 28 2.80 19.67 -5.16
C GLU A 28 3.66 19.30 -6.39
N ILE A 29 4.47 18.21 -6.37
CA ILE A 29 5.46 17.95 -7.45
C ILE A 29 5.62 16.45 -7.73
N ALA A 30 5.66 16.05 -9.01
CA ALA A 30 5.75 14.66 -9.48
C ALA A 30 7.19 14.20 -9.88
N ASP A 31 7.90 13.43 -9.04
CA ASP A 31 9.13 12.69 -9.37
C ASP A 31 9.38 11.52 -8.36
N ALA A 32 10.44 10.70 -8.46
CA ALA A 32 10.66 9.58 -7.51
C ALA A 32 10.73 9.96 -6.01
N LYS A 33 10.99 11.24 -5.71
CA LYS A 33 10.80 11.85 -4.38
C LYS A 33 9.37 11.71 -3.87
N VAL A 34 8.39 11.79 -4.77
CA VAL A 34 6.96 11.64 -4.50
C VAL A 34 6.64 10.37 -3.76
N GLU A 35 7.18 9.22 -4.13
CA GLU A 35 6.73 7.98 -3.47
C GLU A 35 7.18 7.96 -2.00
N ALA A 36 8.38 8.46 -1.69
CA ALA A 36 8.83 8.64 -0.31
C ALA A 36 7.99 9.72 0.41
N ASP A 37 7.76 10.86 -0.25
CA ASP A 37 6.94 11.96 0.30
C ASP A 37 5.49 11.50 0.56
N ILE A 38 4.92 10.63 -0.29
CA ILE A 38 3.60 10.01 -0.12
C ILE A 38 3.62 9.11 1.11
N ILE A 39 4.63 8.25 1.23
CA ILE A 39 4.75 7.37 2.40
C ILE A 39 4.87 8.22 3.66
N GLU A 40 5.70 9.26 3.66
CA GLU A 40 5.85 10.14 4.82
C GLU A 40 4.53 10.82 5.22
N ASP A 41 3.81 11.40 4.26
CA ASP A 41 2.49 11.98 4.50
C ASP A 41 1.51 10.94 5.06
N LEU A 42 1.50 9.71 4.52
CA LEU A 42 0.66 8.63 5.03
C LEU A 42 1.03 8.20 6.46
N PHE A 43 2.30 8.30 6.84
CA PHE A 43 2.75 8.02 8.21
C PHE A 43 2.37 9.14 9.17
N VAL A 44 2.49 10.39 8.74
CA VAL A 44 2.24 11.57 9.59
C VAL A 44 0.74 11.85 9.75
N ASN A 45 -0.01 11.82 8.65
CA ASN A 45 -1.40 12.30 8.61
C ASN A 45 -2.42 11.16 8.62
N GLU A 46 -2.01 9.96 8.22
CA GLU A 46 -2.93 8.84 7.98
C GLU A 46 -2.53 7.59 8.78
N ASP A 47 -1.82 7.71 9.90
CA ASP A 47 -1.47 6.62 10.85
C ASP A 47 -1.02 5.30 10.20
N ALA A 48 -0.18 5.36 9.16
CA ALA A 48 0.40 4.16 8.56
C ALA A 48 1.32 3.41 9.54
N LEU A 49 1.87 4.08 10.55
CA LEU A 49 2.65 3.45 11.60
C LEU A 49 1.82 2.46 12.44
N GLY A 50 0.56 2.78 12.74
CA GLY A 50 -0.36 1.86 13.41
C GLY A 50 -0.54 0.55 12.63
N LEU A 51 -0.59 0.62 11.30
CA LEU A 51 -0.61 -0.58 10.45
C LEU A 51 0.69 -1.36 10.51
N VAL A 52 1.85 -0.70 10.51
CA VAL A 52 3.14 -1.38 10.69
C VAL A 52 3.15 -2.17 12.00
N GLU A 53 2.68 -1.57 13.09
CA GLU A 53 2.60 -2.24 14.38
C GLU A 53 1.65 -3.43 14.37
N GLY A 54 0.45 -3.26 13.82
CA GLY A 54 -0.54 -4.34 13.71
C GLY A 54 0.00 -5.51 12.90
N ILE A 55 0.60 -5.22 11.74
CA ILE A 55 1.17 -6.24 10.85
C ILE A 55 2.32 -6.99 11.53
N CYS A 56 3.24 -6.27 12.20
CA CYS A 56 4.37 -6.92 12.87
C CYS A 56 3.97 -7.73 14.11
N LYS A 57 2.91 -7.34 14.83
CA LYS A 57 2.45 -8.00 16.06
C LYS A 57 1.49 -9.18 15.79
N ILE A 58 0.56 -9.00 14.85
CA ILE A 58 -0.58 -9.91 14.65
C ILE A 58 -0.48 -10.64 13.30
N GLY A 59 0.24 -10.06 12.33
CA GLY A 59 0.31 -10.54 10.96
C GLY A 59 -0.51 -9.67 10.00
N TYR A 60 -0.34 -9.92 8.71
CA TYR A 60 -1.05 -9.19 7.65
C TYR A 60 -2.48 -9.70 7.49
N LEU A 61 -3.44 -9.01 8.11
CA LEU A 61 -4.86 -9.32 8.02
C LEU A 61 -5.52 -8.52 6.90
N THR A 62 -6.09 -9.22 5.93
CA THR A 62 -6.85 -8.62 4.82
C THR A 62 -8.33 -8.91 5.00
N HIS A 63 -9.01 -8.07 5.79
CA HIS A 63 -10.49 -8.08 5.82
C HIS A 63 -11.07 -7.63 4.48
N GLU A 64 -10.34 -6.76 3.78
CA GLU A 64 -10.63 -6.28 2.42
C GLU A 64 -9.41 -6.51 1.54
N THR A 65 -9.64 -6.83 0.26
CA THR A 65 -8.57 -7.02 -0.72
C THR A 65 -8.19 -5.67 -1.33
N PRO A 66 -6.93 -5.22 -1.24
CA PRO A 66 -6.51 -3.96 -1.84
C PRO A 66 -6.76 -3.92 -3.34
N VAL A 67 -6.99 -2.73 -3.88
CA VAL A 67 -7.38 -2.55 -5.28
C VAL A 67 -6.36 -1.71 -6.02
N VAL A 68 -5.99 -2.16 -7.22
CA VAL A 68 -5.09 -1.48 -8.14
C VAL A 68 -5.76 -1.20 -9.47
N LEU A 69 -5.26 -0.18 -10.18
CA LEU A 69 -5.48 -0.01 -11.61
C LEU A 69 -4.24 -0.44 -12.38
N ASP A 70 -4.44 -1.15 -13.48
CA ASP A 70 -3.38 -1.40 -14.46
C ASP A 70 -3.30 -0.21 -15.44
N ARG A 71 -2.21 0.57 -15.35
CA ARG A 71 -1.91 1.67 -16.26
C ARG A 71 -0.74 1.29 -17.17
N GLN A 72 -1.03 0.49 -18.20
CA GLN A 72 -0.04 0.02 -19.20
C GLN A 72 1.10 -0.80 -18.58
N GLY A 73 0.75 -1.79 -17.75
CA GLY A 73 1.70 -2.65 -17.04
C GLY A 73 2.27 -2.05 -15.76
N LYS A 74 1.74 -0.90 -15.31
CA LYS A 74 2.09 -0.27 -14.04
C LYS A 74 0.88 -0.34 -13.12
N TYR A 75 0.99 -1.09 -12.03
CA TYR A 75 -0.08 -1.21 -11.04
C TYR A 75 -0.02 -0.03 -10.06
N VAL A 76 -1.10 0.73 -9.99
CA VAL A 76 -1.24 1.88 -9.09
C VAL A 76 -2.33 1.58 -8.07
N MET A 77 -2.00 1.68 -6.79
CA MET A 77 -2.89 1.37 -5.67
C MET A 77 -3.96 2.45 -5.50
N VAL A 78 -5.21 2.11 -5.73
CA VAL A 78 -6.36 3.04 -5.63
C VAL A 78 -7.15 2.86 -4.34
N GLU A 79 -7.13 1.66 -3.75
CA GLU A 79 -7.63 1.39 -2.39
C GLU A 79 -6.52 0.68 -1.62
N GLY A 80 -6.22 1.14 -0.40
CA GLY A 80 -5.20 0.53 0.45
C GLY A 80 -3.83 1.22 0.43
N ASN A 81 -3.74 2.49 0.06
CA ASN A 81 -2.48 3.25 0.07
C ASN A 81 -1.73 3.20 1.42
N ARG A 82 -2.42 3.47 2.53
CA ARG A 82 -1.86 3.33 3.89
C ARG A 82 -1.25 1.95 4.13
N ARG A 83 -1.93 0.90 3.67
CA ARG A 83 -1.53 -0.50 3.83
C ARG A 83 -0.31 -0.81 2.98
N LEU A 84 -0.29 -0.34 1.73
CA LEU A 84 0.88 -0.47 0.86
C LEU A 84 2.09 0.30 1.43
N ALA A 85 1.90 1.51 1.94
CA ALA A 85 2.93 2.30 2.58
C ALA A 85 3.53 1.58 3.79
N ALA A 86 2.68 1.02 4.67
CA ALA A 86 3.15 0.20 5.79
C ALA A 86 3.98 -1.01 5.33
N LEU A 87 3.52 -1.76 4.33
CA LEU A 87 4.24 -2.90 3.78
C LEU A 87 5.57 -2.49 3.15
N LYS A 88 5.59 -1.45 2.31
CA LYS A 88 6.81 -0.91 1.70
C LYS A 88 7.81 -0.50 2.79
N SER A 89 7.37 0.19 3.83
CA SER A 89 8.22 0.60 4.96
C SER A 89 8.69 -0.58 5.80
N ILE A 90 7.88 -1.62 6.00
CA ILE A 90 8.34 -2.88 6.60
C ILE A 90 9.43 -3.50 5.75
N GLN A 91 9.34 -3.49 4.42
CA GLN A 91 10.35 -4.03 3.49
C GLN A 91 11.58 -3.13 3.31
N ASN A 92 11.45 -1.83 3.50
CA ASN A 92 12.55 -0.86 3.48
C ASN A 92 12.28 0.31 4.45
N PRO A 93 12.74 0.22 5.71
CA PRO A 93 12.50 1.26 6.71
C PRO A 93 13.14 2.62 6.36
N MET A 94 14.11 2.66 5.44
CA MET A 94 14.74 3.91 4.99
C MET A 94 13.79 4.80 4.17
N LEU A 95 12.63 4.28 3.75
CA LEU A 95 11.61 5.08 3.06
C LEU A 95 10.95 6.12 3.96
N VAL A 96 11.06 5.97 5.29
CA VAL A 96 10.47 6.92 6.26
C VAL A 96 11.49 7.21 7.36
N PRO A 97 12.44 8.14 7.12
CA PRO A 97 13.57 8.39 8.03
C PRO A 97 13.16 8.63 9.49
N ASP A 98 12.11 9.43 9.72
CA ASP A 98 11.63 9.79 11.05
C ASP A 98 11.12 8.59 11.86
N TYR A 99 10.65 7.54 11.19
CA TYR A 99 10.14 6.32 11.83
C TYR A 99 11.07 5.11 11.64
N GLN A 100 12.20 5.26 10.93
CA GLN A 100 13.08 4.18 10.51
C GLN A 100 13.49 3.26 11.67
N ALA A 101 13.91 3.83 12.80
CA ALA A 101 14.38 3.07 13.96
C ALA A 101 13.27 2.19 14.56
N ARG A 102 12.06 2.75 14.71
CA ARG A 102 10.89 2.04 15.24
C ARG A 102 10.43 0.94 14.30
N ILE A 103 10.31 1.23 13.00
CA ILE A 103 9.94 0.25 11.98
C ILE A 103 10.97 -0.88 11.93
N SER A 104 12.27 -0.56 11.98
CA SER A 104 13.34 -1.56 11.99
C SER A 104 13.27 -2.47 13.22
N ALA A 105 12.92 -1.93 14.38
CA ALA A 105 12.74 -2.71 15.60
C ALA A 105 11.51 -3.65 15.50
N LEU A 106 10.40 -3.17 14.95
CA LEU A 106 9.18 -3.96 14.74
C LEU A 106 9.40 -5.06 13.68
N ALA A 107 10.02 -4.72 12.55
CA ALA A 107 10.26 -5.67 11.46
C ALA A 107 11.20 -6.81 11.88
N LYS A 108 12.10 -6.60 12.86
CA LYS A 108 12.93 -7.67 13.45
C LYS A 108 12.13 -8.70 14.25
N GLN A 109 10.91 -8.38 14.67
CA GLN A 109 10.03 -9.30 15.40
C GLN A 109 9.30 -10.25 14.45
N LEU A 110 9.27 -9.96 13.15
CA LEU A 110 8.66 -10.83 12.16
C LEU A 110 9.48 -12.11 12.01
N PRO A 111 8.85 -13.30 12.10
CA PRO A 111 9.55 -14.57 11.88
C PRO A 111 10.02 -14.71 10.42
N ASP A 112 9.23 -14.20 9.48
CA ASP A 112 9.56 -14.17 8.06
C ASP A 112 9.04 -12.87 7.41
N ARG A 113 9.96 -11.94 7.17
CA ARG A 113 9.68 -10.68 6.47
C ARG A 113 9.40 -10.90 4.98
N SER A 114 9.91 -11.97 4.38
CA SER A 114 9.69 -12.25 2.95
C SER A 114 8.24 -12.64 2.65
N SER A 115 7.50 -13.15 3.65
CA SER A 115 6.05 -13.37 3.56
C SER A 115 5.24 -12.11 3.27
N LEU A 116 5.81 -10.92 3.51
CA LEU A 116 5.20 -9.61 3.23
C LEU A 116 5.76 -8.96 1.95
N ALA A 117 6.63 -9.64 1.21
CA ALA A 117 7.22 -9.10 -0.01
C ALA A 117 6.23 -9.04 -1.18
N LYS A 118 5.17 -9.85 -1.11
CA LYS A 118 4.12 -9.90 -2.12
C LYS A 118 2.75 -9.84 -1.47
N ILE A 119 1.79 -9.24 -2.16
CA ILE A 119 0.39 -9.19 -1.73
C ILE A 119 -0.55 -9.53 -2.87
N ARG A 120 -1.70 -10.10 -2.51
CA ARG A 120 -2.83 -10.25 -3.42
C ARG A 120 -3.55 -8.92 -3.54
N VAL A 121 -3.79 -8.49 -4.77
CA VAL A 121 -4.56 -7.30 -5.09
C VAL A 121 -5.61 -7.61 -6.14
N MET A 122 -6.68 -6.84 -6.14
CA MET A 122 -7.74 -6.90 -7.13
C MET A 122 -7.48 -5.83 -8.20
N ILE A 123 -7.62 -6.18 -9.47
CA ILE A 123 -7.43 -5.23 -10.59
C ILE A 123 -8.80 -4.68 -10.97
N ALA A 124 -9.02 -3.39 -10.75
CA ALA A 124 -10.21 -2.71 -11.23
C ALA A 124 -10.16 -2.57 -12.77
N PRO A 125 -11.25 -2.84 -13.50
CA PRO A 125 -11.25 -2.75 -14.97
C PRO A 125 -11.15 -1.31 -15.48
N SER A 126 -11.60 -0.33 -14.68
CA SER A 126 -11.58 1.09 -15.02
C SER A 126 -11.47 1.98 -13.78
N GLN A 127 -11.05 3.24 -13.96
CA GLN A 127 -11.04 4.24 -12.90
C GLN A 127 -12.45 4.47 -12.33
N ASP A 128 -13.47 4.55 -13.19
CA ASP A 128 -14.86 4.79 -12.77
C ASP A 128 -15.38 3.67 -11.86
N GLU A 129 -15.03 2.43 -12.14
CA GLU A 129 -15.39 1.28 -11.31
C GLU A 129 -14.62 1.25 -9.99
N ALA A 130 -13.32 1.59 -10.01
CA ALA A 130 -12.55 1.77 -8.79
C ALA A 130 -13.14 2.86 -7.90
N ASP A 131 -13.50 4.01 -8.47
CA ASP A 131 -14.08 5.14 -7.75
C ASP A 131 -15.46 4.79 -7.16
N GLN A 132 -16.27 3.99 -7.87
CA GLN A 132 -17.53 3.46 -7.35
C GLN A 132 -17.32 2.52 -6.15
N LEU A 133 -16.29 1.69 -6.16
CA LEU A 133 -15.95 0.83 -5.01
C LEU A 133 -15.50 1.67 -3.82
N ILE A 134 -14.58 2.60 -4.04
CA ILE A 134 -14.01 3.46 -3.00
C ILE A 134 -15.10 4.32 -2.35
N ALA A 135 -16.08 4.80 -3.11
CA ALA A 135 -17.20 5.56 -2.58
C ALA A 135 -18.19 4.72 -1.76
N ALA A 136 -18.10 3.39 -1.80
CA ALA A 136 -19.03 2.48 -1.13
C ALA A 136 -18.47 1.87 0.19
N ILE A 137 -17.19 2.10 0.50
CA ILE A 137 -16.50 1.63 1.71
C ILE A 137 -16.26 2.78 2.69
#